data_AF-A0A9W9VA75-F1
#
_entry.id   AF-A0A9W9VA75-F1
#
_cell.length_a   1.000
_cell.length_b   1.000
_cell.length_c   1.000
_cell.angle_alpha   90.00
_cell.angle_beta   90.00
_cell.angle_gamma   90.00
#
_symmetry.space_group_name_H-M   'P 1'
#
loop_
_entity.id
_entity.type
_entity.pdbx_description
1 polymer ?
#
loop_
_entity_poly.entity_id
_entity_poly.type
_entity_poly.pdbx_seq_one_letter_code
_entity_poly.pdbx_strand_id
1 'polypeptide(L)'
;MNMYSAELPISDAPVDRGSSPASPPIDTYLLFLALYHRGELSLGENRKRLGFSAYHWSILVLDTKHDRYHAYDVTDGSSPDPLIRRDLNPDFQWTYRVKNNVHPESCDSLLIRMAIGEVNDGIGPETIKMLLQSVQLPVKSAHPPQNCVNWIRAVLHKLRFHGYARDLHSIEMTIDRALAYADLRMSDPDNSVSLVDHHGNELIQTICME
;
A
#
# COMPACT_ATOMS: atom_id res chain seq x y z
N MET A 1 68.80 32.01 -45.65
CA MET A 1 67.73 32.51 -44.75
C MET A 1 66.75 31.38 -44.56
N ASN A 2 66.92 30.62 -43.48
CA ASN A 2 66.17 30.74 -42.21
C ASN A 2 64.74 30.21 -42.37
N MET A 3 64.19 29.32 -41.54
CA MET A 3 64.64 28.66 -40.31
C MET A 3 63.48 27.75 -39.84
N TYR A 4 63.81 26.64 -39.18
CA TYR A 4 63.05 25.91 -38.14
C TYR A 4 61.85 24.98 -38.43
N SER A 5 62.01 23.81 -37.82
CA SER A 5 61.13 22.69 -37.49
C SER A 5 59.88 23.04 -36.66
N ALA A 6 58.89 22.15 -36.68
CA ALA A 6 58.36 21.52 -35.46
C ALA A 6 57.52 20.26 -35.79
N GLU A 7 57.93 19.15 -35.20
CA GLU A 7 57.22 17.89 -34.95
C GLU A 7 56.03 18.12 -33.98
N LEU A 8 54.86 17.46 -34.06
CA LEU A 8 54.48 16.14 -33.47
C LEU A 8 52.95 16.17 -33.08
N PRO A 9 52.31 15.08 -32.59
CA PRO A 9 51.13 14.43 -33.18
C PRO A 9 49.77 14.85 -32.57
N ILE A 10 48.67 14.69 -33.31
CA ILE A 10 47.32 14.75 -32.74
C ILE A 10 46.87 13.31 -32.46
N SER A 11 46.70 13.03 -31.17
CA SER A 11 46.25 11.79 -30.56
C SER A 11 44.82 11.42 -30.98
N ASP A 12 44.62 10.21 -31.54
CA ASP A 12 43.32 9.56 -31.74
C ASP A 12 42.78 8.93 -30.44
N ALA A 13 42.69 9.73 -29.36
CA ALA A 13 41.97 9.30 -28.17
C ALA A 13 40.45 9.46 -28.39
N PRO A 14 39.60 8.47 -28.06
CA PRO A 14 38.16 8.60 -28.20
C PRO A 14 37.65 9.72 -27.30
N VAL A 15 36.76 10.55 -27.83
CA VAL A 15 35.99 11.54 -27.07
C VAL A 15 35.31 10.80 -25.92
N ASP A 16 35.73 11.12 -24.70
CA ASP A 16 35.09 10.70 -23.46
C ASP A 16 33.65 11.23 -23.48
N ARG A 17 32.72 10.36 -23.88
CA ARG A 17 31.29 10.66 -23.82
C ARG A 17 30.92 10.63 -22.36
N GLY A 18 30.97 11.83 -21.78
CA GLY A 18 30.52 12.12 -20.44
C GLY A 18 29.23 11.39 -20.12
N SER A 19 29.24 10.83 -18.91
CA SER A 19 28.14 10.30 -18.12
C SER A 19 26.77 10.73 -18.63
N SER A 20 25.95 9.75 -19.02
CA SER A 20 24.53 9.99 -19.32
C SER A 20 23.90 10.78 -18.18
N PRO A 21 23.06 11.79 -18.45
CA PRO A 21 22.32 12.47 -17.40
C PRO A 21 21.46 11.41 -16.71
N ALA A 22 21.64 11.27 -15.40
CA ALA A 22 20.82 10.42 -14.57
C ALA A 22 19.34 10.67 -14.91
N SER A 23 18.60 9.60 -15.21
CA SER A 23 17.15 9.67 -15.41
C SER A 23 16.53 10.51 -14.29
N PRO A 24 15.52 11.36 -14.59
CA PRO A 24 14.87 12.15 -13.55
C PRO A 24 14.40 11.23 -12.42
N PRO A 25 14.50 11.65 -11.14
CA PRO A 25 14.06 10.84 -10.01
C PRO A 25 12.60 10.47 -10.25
N ILE A 26 12.36 9.17 -10.42
CA ILE A 26 11.02 8.65 -10.61
C ILE A 26 10.37 8.62 -9.23
N ASP A 27 9.20 9.23 -9.11
CA ASP A 27 8.45 9.18 -7.85
C ASP A 27 8.19 7.71 -7.49
N THR A 28 8.59 7.32 -6.27
CA THR A 28 8.46 5.96 -5.73
C THR A 28 7.28 5.90 -4.77
N TYR A 29 6.47 4.86 -4.92
CA TYR A 29 5.34 4.59 -4.04
C TYR A 29 5.45 3.19 -3.43
N LEU A 30 5.44 3.11 -2.11
CA LEU A 30 5.39 1.83 -1.39
C LEU A 30 3.93 1.45 -1.12
N LEU A 31 3.57 0.22 -1.46
CA LEU A 31 2.25 -0.34 -1.27
C LEU A 31 2.23 -1.22 -0.02
N PHE A 32 1.24 -1.01 0.83
CA PHE A 32 1.01 -1.83 2.01
C PHE A 32 -0.43 -2.35 2.07
N LEU A 33 -0.56 -3.58 2.54
CA LEU A 33 -1.83 -4.12 3.03
C LEU A 33 -1.97 -3.78 4.50
N ALA A 34 -3.04 -3.09 4.89
CA ALA A 34 -3.24 -2.65 6.27
C ALA A 34 -4.51 -3.25 6.87
N LEU A 35 -4.41 -3.70 8.13
CA LEU A 35 -5.53 -4.23 8.90
C LEU A 35 -5.79 -3.36 10.11
N TYR A 36 -7.08 -3.13 10.37
CA TYR A 36 -7.57 -2.29 11.45
C TYR A 36 -8.53 -3.07 12.35
N HIS A 37 -8.40 -2.84 13.64
CA HIS A 37 -9.36 -3.21 14.67
C HIS A 37 -10.73 -2.57 14.41
N ARG A 38 -11.79 -3.36 14.57
CA ARG A 38 -13.20 -2.98 14.37
C ARG A 38 -14.00 -3.01 15.67
N GLY A 39 -13.36 -2.71 16.80
CA GLY A 39 -14.02 -2.78 18.12
C GLY A 39 -14.48 -4.20 18.42
N GLU A 40 -15.69 -4.33 18.97
CA GLU A 40 -16.31 -5.61 19.35
C GLU A 40 -16.35 -6.66 18.22
N LEU A 41 -16.30 -6.25 16.95
CA LEU A 41 -16.28 -7.20 15.82
C LEU A 41 -14.96 -7.96 15.70
N SER A 42 -13.88 -7.40 16.22
CA SER A 42 -12.54 -7.99 16.21
C SER A 42 -12.23 -8.82 17.47
N LEU A 43 -13.17 -8.94 18.40
CA LEU A 43 -12.94 -9.55 19.71
C LEU A 43 -13.75 -10.83 19.92
N GLY A 44 -13.24 -11.70 20.79
CA GLY A 44 -13.96 -12.87 21.33
C GLY A 44 -14.64 -13.75 20.27
N GLU A 45 -15.92 -14.06 20.50
CA GLU A 45 -16.71 -14.91 19.59
C GLU A 45 -16.98 -14.25 18.23
N ASN A 46 -17.02 -12.90 18.16
CA ASN A 46 -17.14 -12.22 16.87
C ASN A 46 -15.91 -12.45 16.00
N ARG A 47 -14.70 -12.40 16.59
CA ARG A 47 -13.47 -12.71 15.87
C ARG A 47 -13.50 -14.10 15.25
N LYS A 48 -13.92 -15.11 16.01
CA LYS A 48 -14.03 -16.50 15.55
C LYS A 48 -15.07 -16.65 14.44
N ARG A 49 -16.26 -16.05 14.62
CA ARG A 49 -17.38 -16.15 13.68
C ARG A 49 -17.13 -15.40 12.37
N LEU A 50 -16.54 -14.21 12.43
CA LEU A 50 -16.35 -13.34 11.26
C LEU A 50 -15.08 -13.66 10.46
N GLY A 51 -14.14 -14.40 11.05
CA GLY A 51 -12.88 -14.76 10.38
C GLY A 51 -12.13 -13.52 9.89
N PHE A 52 -11.76 -13.50 8.62
CA PHE A 52 -11.09 -12.36 7.98
C PHE A 52 -11.87 -11.04 8.11
N SER A 53 -13.20 -11.09 8.09
CA SER A 53 -14.04 -9.88 8.16
C SER A 53 -14.17 -9.29 9.56
N ALA A 54 -13.57 -9.93 10.57
CA ALA A 54 -13.47 -9.40 11.93
C ALA A 54 -12.63 -8.12 11.99
N TYR A 55 -11.69 -7.96 11.05
CA TYR A 55 -10.88 -6.75 10.87
C TYR A 55 -11.33 -5.98 9.64
N HIS A 56 -10.98 -4.69 9.59
CA HIS A 56 -11.16 -3.87 8.39
C HIS A 56 -9.85 -3.87 7.63
N TRP A 57 -9.93 -3.89 6.30
CA TRP A 57 -8.76 -4.03 5.44
C TRP A 57 -8.68 -2.85 4.48
N SER A 58 -7.47 -2.35 4.23
CA SER A 58 -7.22 -1.27 3.28
C SER A 58 -5.91 -1.49 2.52
N ILE A 59 -5.75 -0.76 1.42
CA ILE A 59 -4.45 -0.52 0.81
C ILE A 59 -3.95 0.84 1.29
N LEU A 60 -2.74 0.86 1.84
CA LEU A 60 -1.99 2.09 2.09
C LEU A 60 -0.94 2.28 0.99
N VAL A 61 -0.76 3.52 0.59
CA VAL A 61 0.25 3.92 -0.39
C VAL A 61 1.06 5.04 0.23
N LEU A 62 2.36 4.81 0.42
CA LEU A 62 3.31 5.83 0.85
C LEU A 62 3.92 6.48 -0.38
N ASP A 63 3.68 7.78 -0.54
CA ASP A 63 4.51 8.64 -1.38
C ASP A 63 5.81 8.93 -0.64
N THR A 64 6.91 8.28 -1.05
CA THR A 64 8.19 8.36 -0.34
C THR A 64 8.85 9.74 -0.47
N LYS A 65 8.53 10.48 -1.54
CA LYS A 65 9.09 11.81 -1.79
C LYS A 65 8.47 12.87 -0.91
N HIS A 66 7.17 12.78 -0.65
CA HIS A 66 6.45 13.75 0.17
C HIS A 66 6.19 13.27 1.60
N ASP A 67 6.55 12.02 1.91
CA ASP A 67 6.23 11.33 3.17
C ASP A 67 4.74 11.42 3.53
N ARG A 68 3.90 11.00 2.57
CA ARG A 68 2.44 11.06 2.71
C ARG A 68 1.81 9.72 2.44
N TYR A 69 0.91 9.31 3.33
CA TYR A 69 0.10 8.13 3.12
C TYR A 69 -1.26 8.47 2.50
N HIS A 70 -1.66 7.64 1.55
CA HIS A 70 -3.02 7.55 1.03
C HIS A 70 -3.61 6.20 1.44
N ALA A 71 -4.84 6.18 1.92
CA ALA A 71 -5.55 4.95 2.23
C ALA A 71 -6.76 4.76 1.31
N TYR A 72 -6.90 3.54 0.83
CA TYR A 72 -7.98 3.11 -0.05
C TYR A 72 -8.66 1.89 0.55
N ASP A 73 -9.95 2.01 0.82
CA ASP A 73 -10.73 0.91 1.37
C ASP A 73 -12.15 0.87 0.83
N VAL A 74 -12.85 -0.22 1.13
CA VAL A 74 -14.28 -0.33 0.89
C VAL A 74 -15.01 -0.60 2.19
N THR A 75 -16.16 0.04 2.38
CA THR A 75 -16.98 -0.15 3.57
C THR A 75 -18.45 -0.06 3.24
N ASP A 76 -19.26 -0.85 3.92
CA ASP A 76 -20.70 -0.70 4.02
C ASP A 76 -21.12 -0.05 5.35
N GLY A 77 -20.16 0.39 6.17
CA GLY A 77 -20.42 1.03 7.45
C GLY A 77 -20.99 2.45 7.32
N SER A 78 -21.35 3.02 8.47
CA SER A 78 -21.78 4.41 8.55
C SER A 78 -20.69 5.36 8.09
N SER A 79 -21.11 6.43 7.45
CA SER A 79 -20.26 7.52 6.97
C SER A 79 -20.79 8.84 7.52
N PRO A 80 -20.53 9.15 8.81
CA PRO A 80 -21.05 10.35 9.43
C PRO A 80 -20.47 11.61 8.78
N ASP A 81 -21.35 12.50 8.35
CA ASP A 81 -20.97 13.83 7.90
C ASP A 81 -20.65 14.72 9.13
N PRO A 82 -19.44 15.30 9.20
CA PRO A 82 -19.03 16.09 10.35
C PRO A 82 -19.77 17.43 10.46
N LEU A 83 -20.31 17.96 9.36
CA LEU A 83 -21.00 19.25 9.32
C LEU A 83 -22.50 19.08 9.61
N ILE A 84 -23.17 18.17 8.90
CA ILE A 84 -24.63 18.02 9.01
C ILE A 84 -25.07 16.98 10.06
N ARG A 85 -24.10 16.27 10.68
CA ARG A 85 -24.34 15.20 11.69
C ARG A 85 -25.33 14.14 11.22
N ARG A 86 -25.34 13.83 9.93
CA ARG A 86 -26.14 12.76 9.33
C ARG A 86 -25.22 11.69 8.79
N ASP A 87 -25.71 10.45 8.78
CA ASP A 87 -25.05 9.38 8.07
C ASP A 87 -25.22 9.58 6.56
N LEU A 88 -24.10 9.65 5.83
CA LEU A 88 -24.06 9.70 4.37
C LEU A 88 -24.28 8.33 3.72
N ASN A 89 -24.25 7.25 4.51
CA ASN A 89 -24.53 5.89 4.06
C ASN A 89 -25.65 5.23 4.88
N PRO A 90 -26.86 5.83 4.95
CA PRO A 90 -27.95 5.33 5.80
C PRO A 90 -28.43 3.93 5.39
N ASP A 91 -28.25 3.57 4.11
CA ASP A 91 -28.64 2.28 3.56
C ASP A 91 -27.52 1.24 3.63
N PHE A 92 -26.38 1.54 4.27
CA PHE A 92 -25.22 0.66 4.39
C PHE A 92 -24.83 0.01 3.05
N GLN A 93 -24.70 0.83 2.00
CA GLN A 93 -24.24 0.39 0.70
C GLN A 93 -22.71 0.30 0.70
N TRP A 94 -22.16 -0.64 -0.05
CA TRP A 94 -20.71 -0.71 -0.23
C TRP A 94 -20.23 0.54 -0.98
N THR A 95 -19.26 1.23 -0.40
CA THR A 95 -18.65 2.44 -0.96
C THR A 95 -17.14 2.31 -0.99
N TYR A 96 -16.52 2.87 -2.02
CA TYR A 96 -15.07 3.05 -2.09
C TYR A 96 -14.71 4.36 -1.39
N ARG A 97 -13.73 4.31 -0.47
CA ARG A 97 -13.25 5.49 0.26
C ARG A 97 -11.80 5.77 -0.07
N VAL A 98 -11.53 7.05 -0.31
CA VAL A 98 -10.19 7.61 -0.47
C VAL A 98 -9.92 8.50 0.73
N LYS A 99 -8.84 8.23 1.46
CA LYS A 99 -8.37 9.07 2.56
C LYS A 99 -6.97 9.55 2.20
N ASN A 100 -6.81 10.86 2.08
CA ASN A 100 -5.53 11.48 1.75
C ASN A 100 -4.83 11.96 3.02
N ASN A 101 -3.50 11.97 2.99
CA ASN A 101 -2.68 12.47 4.09
C ASN A 101 -3.03 11.82 5.44
N VAL A 102 -3.18 10.49 5.43
CA VAL A 102 -3.41 9.73 6.66
C VAL A 102 -2.10 9.61 7.43
N HIS A 103 -2.19 9.47 8.75
CA HIS A 103 -1.03 9.24 9.62
C HIS A 103 -1.18 7.88 10.29
N PRO A 104 -0.64 6.79 9.70
CA PRO A 104 -0.80 5.44 10.23
C PRO A 104 -0.36 5.31 11.68
N GLU A 105 0.73 5.97 12.06
CA GLU A 105 1.27 5.96 13.43
C GLU A 105 0.34 6.58 14.48
N SER A 106 -0.58 7.45 14.06
CA SER A 106 -1.55 8.12 14.93
C SER A 106 -2.90 7.41 14.96
N CYS A 107 -3.02 6.23 14.33
CA CYS A 107 -4.26 5.49 14.22
C CYS A 107 -4.28 4.32 15.20
N ASP A 108 -4.91 4.51 16.36
CA ASP A 108 -5.00 3.48 17.41
C ASP A 108 -5.65 2.17 16.94
N SER A 109 -6.50 2.24 15.91
CA SER A 109 -7.13 1.05 15.34
C SER A 109 -6.22 0.28 14.39
N LEU A 110 -5.13 0.87 13.88
CA LEU A 110 -4.23 0.19 12.96
C LEU A 110 -3.44 -0.89 13.71
N LEU A 111 -3.52 -2.12 13.22
CA LEU A 111 -2.81 -3.25 13.81
C LEU A 111 -1.51 -3.53 13.07
N ILE A 112 -1.61 -3.67 11.75
CA ILE A 112 -0.45 -4.05 10.94
C ILE A 112 -0.45 -3.32 9.59
N ARG A 113 0.75 -3.12 9.06
CA ARG A 113 1.06 -2.75 7.68
C ARG A 113 2.01 -3.79 7.12
N MET A 114 1.58 -4.47 6.07
CA MET A 114 2.39 -5.45 5.37
C MET A 114 2.84 -4.88 4.03
N ALA A 115 4.13 -4.71 3.80
CA ALA A 115 4.66 -4.25 2.52
C ALA A 115 4.41 -5.31 1.45
N ILE A 116 3.69 -4.94 0.40
CA ILE A 116 3.23 -5.84 -0.66
C ILE A 116 3.79 -5.49 -2.05
N GLY A 117 4.44 -4.33 -2.20
CA GLY A 117 5.03 -3.94 -3.47
C GLY A 117 5.49 -2.50 -3.52
N GLU A 118 6.02 -2.13 -4.68
CA GLU A 118 6.61 -0.82 -4.96
C GLU A 118 6.28 -0.41 -6.40
N VAL A 119 6.02 0.88 -6.61
CA VAL A 119 5.66 1.47 -7.91
C VAL A 119 6.59 2.64 -8.21
N ASN A 120 7.37 2.51 -9.29
CA ASN A 120 8.32 3.51 -9.78
C ASN A 120 8.10 3.79 -11.27
N ASP A 121 6.85 3.92 -11.70
CA ASP A 121 6.51 4.14 -13.12
C ASP A 121 6.30 5.63 -13.48
N GLY A 122 6.39 6.52 -12.48
CA GLY A 122 6.25 7.96 -12.66
C GLY A 122 4.82 8.44 -12.88
N ILE A 123 3.81 7.59 -12.68
CA ILE A 123 2.39 7.89 -12.99
C ILE A 123 1.57 8.26 -11.74
N GLY A 124 2.21 8.35 -10.57
CA GLY A 124 1.65 8.95 -9.35
C GLY A 124 0.56 8.13 -8.65
N PRO A 125 0.10 8.58 -7.46
CA PRO A 125 -0.89 7.85 -6.64
C PRO A 125 -2.29 7.88 -7.26
N GLU A 126 -2.57 8.81 -8.18
CA GLU A 126 -3.86 8.89 -8.87
C GLU A 126 -4.10 7.68 -9.79
N THR A 127 -3.04 7.14 -10.40
CA THR A 127 -3.14 5.92 -11.22
C THR A 127 -3.45 4.71 -10.37
N ILE A 128 -2.77 4.57 -9.22
CA ILE A 128 -3.08 3.52 -8.24
C ILE A 128 -4.52 3.65 -7.76
N LYS A 129 -4.96 4.87 -7.40
CA LYS A 129 -6.36 5.15 -7.03
C LYS A 129 -7.35 4.69 -8.12
N MET A 130 -7.15 5.10 -9.37
CA MET A 130 -8.04 4.69 -10.48
C MET A 130 -8.04 3.17 -10.69
N LEU A 131 -6.88 2.52 -10.52
CA LEU A 131 -6.76 1.07 -10.62
C LEU A 131 -7.57 0.36 -9.53
N LEU A 132 -7.45 0.82 -8.28
CA LEU A 132 -8.17 0.29 -7.13
C LEU A 132 -9.67 0.56 -7.22
N GLN A 133 -10.06 1.77 -7.64
CA GLN A 133 -11.46 2.17 -7.80
C GLN A 133 -12.17 1.37 -8.89
N SER A 134 -11.46 0.86 -9.89
CA SER A 134 -12.03 0.01 -10.94
C SER A 134 -12.13 -1.47 -10.54
N VAL A 135 -11.86 -1.83 -9.28
CA VAL A 135 -12.20 -3.14 -8.73
C VAL A 135 -13.67 -3.15 -8.29
N GLN A 136 -14.41 -4.17 -8.70
CA GLN A 136 -15.82 -4.31 -8.35
C GLN A 136 -16.03 -4.30 -6.83
N LEU A 137 -16.95 -3.45 -6.37
CA LEU A 137 -17.32 -3.40 -4.96
C LEU A 137 -18.04 -4.70 -4.54
N PRO A 138 -17.92 -5.10 -3.26
CA PRO A 138 -18.69 -6.22 -2.74
C PRO A 138 -20.18 -6.02 -2.98
N VAL A 139 -20.87 -7.11 -3.33
CA VAL A 139 -22.31 -7.09 -3.59
C VAL A 139 -23.06 -7.35 -2.29
N LYS A 140 -23.92 -6.40 -1.90
CA LYS A 140 -24.77 -6.52 -0.72
C LYS A 140 -25.72 -7.71 -0.87
N SER A 141 -25.84 -8.53 0.19
CA SER A 141 -26.71 -9.72 0.23
C SER A 141 -26.35 -10.83 -0.79
N ALA A 142 -25.13 -10.83 -1.32
CA ALA A 142 -24.64 -11.91 -2.19
C ALA A 142 -24.57 -13.26 -1.44
N HIS A 143 -24.64 -14.35 -2.21
CA HIS A 143 -24.48 -15.72 -1.72
C HIS A 143 -23.39 -16.42 -2.55
N PRO A 144 -22.21 -16.73 -1.97
CA PRO A 144 -21.80 -16.50 -0.58
C PRO A 144 -21.66 -15.00 -0.21
N PRO A 145 -21.75 -14.64 1.09
CA PRO A 145 -21.59 -13.26 1.54
C PRO A 145 -20.27 -12.65 1.09
N GLN A 146 -20.33 -11.40 0.62
CA GLN A 146 -19.15 -10.63 0.23
C GLN A 146 -18.89 -9.49 1.23
N ASN A 147 -17.61 -9.17 1.43
CA ASN A 147 -17.13 -8.15 2.36
C ASN A 147 -15.85 -7.47 1.82
N CYS A 148 -15.24 -6.58 2.62
CA CYS A 148 -14.03 -5.86 2.24
C CYS A 148 -12.84 -6.77 1.89
N VAL A 149 -12.78 -7.98 2.43
CA VAL A 149 -11.71 -8.96 2.12
C VAL A 149 -11.86 -9.51 0.70
N ASN A 150 -13.10 -9.66 0.20
CA ASN A 150 -13.33 -10.02 -1.21
C ASN A 150 -12.76 -8.94 -2.15
N TRP A 151 -12.94 -7.67 -1.79
CA TRP A 151 -12.37 -6.55 -2.54
C TRP A 151 -10.84 -6.55 -2.47
N ILE A 152 -10.25 -6.78 -1.28
CA ILE A 152 -8.79 -6.89 -1.11
C ILE A 152 -8.20 -7.99 -1.98
N ARG A 153 -8.80 -9.19 -2.01
CA ARG A 153 -8.34 -10.27 -2.89
C ARG A 153 -8.29 -9.81 -4.34
N ALA A 154 -9.37 -9.22 -4.83
CA ALA A 154 -9.45 -8.73 -6.21
C ALA A 154 -8.43 -7.60 -6.48
N VAL A 155 -8.21 -6.71 -5.51
CA VAL A 155 -7.17 -5.68 -5.55
C VAL A 155 -5.77 -6.27 -5.65
N LEU A 156 -5.42 -7.24 -4.80
CA LEU A 156 -4.08 -7.85 -4.81
C LEU A 156 -3.81 -8.57 -6.14
N HIS A 157 -4.82 -9.27 -6.69
CA HIS A 157 -4.73 -9.84 -8.04
C HIS A 157 -4.47 -8.77 -9.09
N LYS A 158 -5.16 -7.62 -9.00
CA LYS A 158 -5.02 -6.53 -9.95
C LYS A 158 -3.67 -5.82 -9.85
N LEU A 159 -3.21 -5.51 -8.64
CA LEU A 159 -1.87 -4.94 -8.39
C LEU A 159 -0.78 -5.85 -8.93
N ARG A 160 -0.89 -7.17 -8.70
CA ARG A 160 0.05 -8.15 -9.25
C ARG A 160 0.01 -8.18 -10.78
N PHE A 161 -1.18 -8.19 -11.38
CA PHE A 161 -1.36 -8.19 -12.84
C PHE A 161 -0.71 -6.97 -13.51
N HIS A 162 -0.81 -5.80 -12.88
CA HIS A 162 -0.19 -4.56 -13.36
C HIS A 162 1.29 -4.41 -12.99
N GLY A 163 1.90 -5.40 -12.34
CA GLY A 163 3.32 -5.41 -12.01
C GLY A 163 3.70 -4.61 -10.76
N TYR A 164 2.73 -4.10 -10.01
CA TYR A 164 2.95 -3.31 -8.78
C TYR A 164 3.19 -4.16 -7.53
N ALA A 165 2.83 -5.45 -7.59
CA ALA A 165 3.02 -6.41 -6.49
C ALA A 165 3.56 -7.74 -7.04
N ARG A 166 4.65 -7.69 -7.82
CA ARG A 166 5.20 -8.86 -8.56
C ARG A 166 5.66 -9.99 -7.64
N ASP A 167 6.18 -9.65 -6.47
CA ASP A 167 6.76 -10.61 -5.53
C ASP A 167 5.70 -11.34 -4.69
N LEU A 168 4.42 -10.94 -4.79
CA LEU A 168 3.32 -11.67 -4.18
C LEU A 168 3.03 -12.99 -4.91
N HIS A 169 3.76 -14.04 -4.52
CA HIS A 169 3.59 -15.38 -5.09
C HIS A 169 2.20 -15.98 -4.81
N SER A 170 1.73 -15.90 -3.57
CA SER A 170 0.43 -16.43 -3.12
C SER A 170 -0.38 -15.37 -2.38
N ILE A 171 -1.45 -14.89 -3.02
CA ILE A 171 -2.34 -13.87 -2.44
C ILE A 171 -3.05 -14.38 -1.19
N GLU A 172 -3.52 -15.62 -1.20
CA GLU A 172 -4.17 -16.19 -0.01
C GLU A 172 -3.18 -16.32 1.15
N MET A 173 -1.93 -16.73 0.89
CA MET A 173 -0.92 -16.80 1.96
C MET A 173 -0.57 -15.41 2.52
N THR A 174 -0.53 -14.38 1.67
CA THR A 174 -0.36 -12.99 2.12
C THR A 174 -1.51 -12.54 3.02
N ILE A 175 -2.76 -12.86 2.65
CA ILE A 175 -3.95 -12.53 3.45
C ILE A 175 -3.95 -13.30 4.78
N ASP A 176 -3.70 -14.61 4.76
CA ASP A 176 -3.63 -15.44 5.96
C ASP A 176 -2.55 -14.94 6.92
N ARG A 177 -1.37 -14.60 6.39
CA ARG A 177 -0.26 -14.05 7.16
C ARG A 177 -0.62 -12.69 7.76
N ALA A 178 -1.21 -11.80 6.98
CA ALA A 178 -1.65 -10.48 7.45
C ALA A 178 -2.65 -10.62 8.61
N LEU A 179 -3.60 -11.55 8.49
CA LEU A 179 -4.55 -11.86 9.55
C LEU A 179 -3.86 -12.38 10.82
N ALA A 180 -2.91 -13.32 10.67
CA ALA A 180 -2.18 -13.88 11.80
C ALA A 180 -1.37 -12.82 12.57
N TYR A 181 -0.74 -11.87 11.88
CA TYR A 181 -0.06 -10.75 12.54
C TYR A 181 -1.04 -9.80 13.23
N ALA A 182 -2.22 -9.55 12.65
CA ALA A 182 -3.25 -8.75 13.32
C ALA A 182 -3.76 -9.43 14.60
N ASP A 183 -3.95 -10.75 14.58
CA ASP A 183 -4.31 -11.52 15.78
C ASP A 183 -3.21 -11.45 16.84
N LEU A 184 -1.95 -11.61 16.44
CA LEU A 184 -0.80 -11.47 17.33
C LEU A 184 -0.77 -10.06 17.97
N ARG A 185 -0.98 -9.02 17.16
CA ARG A 185 -1.01 -7.62 17.60
C ARG A 185 -2.10 -7.33 18.62
N MET A 186 -3.26 -7.98 18.47
CA MET A 186 -4.35 -7.90 19.44
C MET A 186 -4.03 -8.63 20.75
N SER A 187 -3.28 -9.74 20.69
CA SER A 187 -2.94 -10.54 21.87
C SER A 187 -1.76 -10.01 22.68
N ASP A 188 -0.78 -9.40 22.02
CA ASP A 188 0.45 -8.90 22.62
C ASP A 188 0.83 -7.55 22.02
N PRO A 189 0.12 -6.48 22.40
CA PRO A 189 0.28 -5.19 21.76
C PRO A 189 1.63 -4.51 22.02
N ASP A 190 2.36 -4.92 23.06
CA ASP A 190 3.61 -4.25 23.46
C ASP A 190 4.83 -4.85 22.74
N ASN A 191 4.78 -6.14 22.39
CA ASN A 191 5.94 -6.84 21.82
C ASN A 191 5.79 -7.25 20.35
N SER A 192 4.61 -7.05 19.75
CA SER A 192 4.36 -7.45 18.37
C SER A 192 4.61 -6.33 17.38
N VAL A 193 5.11 -6.72 16.21
CA VAL A 193 5.41 -5.79 15.11
C VAL A 193 4.15 -5.28 14.40
N SER A 194 4.19 -4.01 14.02
CA SER A 194 3.15 -3.35 13.23
C SER A 194 3.55 -3.11 11.76
N LEU A 195 4.80 -3.38 11.39
CA LEU A 195 5.31 -3.24 10.03
C LEU A 195 6.14 -4.46 9.64
N VAL A 196 5.68 -5.18 8.62
CA VAL A 196 6.31 -6.40 8.12
C VAL A 196 6.33 -6.38 6.59
N ASP A 197 7.19 -7.18 5.97
CA ASP A 197 7.07 -7.48 4.54
C ASP A 197 6.10 -8.64 4.28
N HIS A 198 5.80 -8.89 3.01
CA HIS A 198 4.94 -9.98 2.59
C HIS A 198 5.53 -11.38 2.84
N HIS A 199 6.81 -11.51 3.23
CA HIS A 199 7.43 -12.76 3.69
C HIS A 199 7.31 -12.97 5.21
N GLY A 200 7.01 -11.91 5.97
CA GLY A 200 6.93 -11.91 7.43
C GLY A 200 8.19 -11.40 8.10
N ASN A 201 9.12 -10.79 7.36
CA ASN A 201 10.27 -10.13 7.96
C ASN A 201 9.83 -8.79 8.55
N GLU A 202 10.29 -8.51 9.76
CA GLU A 202 10.08 -7.21 10.41
C GLU A 202 10.82 -6.13 9.63
N LEU A 203 10.12 -5.05 9.30
CA LEU A 203 10.74 -3.88 8.69
C LEU A 203 10.98 -2.86 9.79
N ILE A 204 12.25 -2.58 10.08
CA ILE A 204 12.59 -1.48 10.97
C ILE A 204 12.24 -0.18 10.23
N GLN A 205 11.60 0.75 10.94
CA GLN A 205 11.18 2.06 10.47
C GLN A 205 12.37 3.01 10.18
N THR A 206 13.47 2.49 9.63
CA THR A 206 14.71 3.23 9.33
C THR A 206 14.70 3.82 7.92
N ILE A 207 13.67 3.58 7.10
CA ILE A 207 13.55 4.20 5.77
C ILE A 207 12.83 5.54 5.92
N CYS A 208 13.49 6.53 6.53
CA CYS A 208 13.18 7.98 6.43
C CYS A 208 14.22 8.87 7.14
N MET A 209 15.46 8.40 7.36
CA MET A 209 16.56 9.27 7.82
C MET A 209 17.86 8.95 7.08
N GLU A 210 17.88 9.12 5.76
CA GLU A 210 19.09 9.48 5.00
C GLU A 210 18.74 10.46 3.88
#